data_AF-A0A2G9NGY5-F1
#
_entry.id   AF-A0A2G9NGY5-F1
#
_cell.length_a   1.000
_cell.length_b   1.000
_cell.length_c   1.000
_cell.angle_alpha   90.00
_cell.angle_beta   90.00
_cell.angle_gamma   90.00
#
_symmetry.space_group_name_H-M   'P 1'
#
loop_
_entity.id
_entity.type
_entity.pdbx_description
1 polymer ?
#
loop_
_entity_poly.entity_id
_entity_poly.type
_entity_poly.pdbx_seq_one_letter_code
_entity_poly.pdbx_strand_id
1 'polypeptide(L)'
;MKAKKNEVSNHAIVGIVTLLIIFIVVLVFLFLRIEIKVEINNFEDCVKDGNLIIESYPRQCRANGQTYVEVLEQELKLDQLMLCL
;
A
#
# COMPACT_ATOMS: atom_id res chain seq x y z
N MET A 1 6.74 -61.48 -13.43
CA MET A 1 7.46 -60.19 -13.50
C MET A 1 6.54 -59.03 -13.10
N LYS A 2 6.31 -58.75 -11.81
CA LYS A 2 5.58 -57.55 -11.37
C LYS A 2 5.93 -57.20 -9.92
N ALA A 3 6.81 -56.20 -9.71
CA ALA A 3 6.91 -55.43 -8.46
C ALA A 3 8.00 -54.34 -8.58
N LYS A 4 7.76 -53.28 -9.36
CA LYS A 4 8.58 -52.05 -9.31
C LYS A 4 7.75 -50.81 -9.65
N LYS A 5 6.53 -50.74 -9.09
CA LYS A 5 5.62 -49.60 -9.28
C LYS A 5 5.57 -48.66 -8.07
N ASN A 6 6.09 -49.11 -6.92
CA ASN A 6 5.81 -48.52 -5.61
C ASN A 6 6.86 -47.49 -5.20
N GLU A 7 8.14 -47.71 -5.53
CA GLU A 7 9.22 -46.73 -5.26
C GLU A 7 9.09 -45.47 -6.14
N VAL A 8 8.65 -45.62 -7.39
CA VAL A 8 8.52 -44.49 -8.34
C VAL A 8 7.33 -43.59 -7.98
N SER A 9 6.25 -44.15 -7.41
CA SER A 9 5.05 -43.38 -7.01
C SER A 9 5.34 -42.40 -5.87
N ASN A 10 6.21 -42.77 -4.93
CA ASN A 10 6.52 -41.94 -3.77
C ASN A 10 7.45 -40.77 -4.12
N HIS A 11 8.42 -40.98 -5.03
CA HIS A 11 9.26 -39.88 -5.52
C HIS A 11 8.47 -38.84 -6.32
N ALA A 12 7.46 -39.27 -7.08
CA ALA A 12 6.57 -38.34 -7.79
C ALA A 12 5.72 -37.49 -6.82
N ILE A 13 5.17 -38.09 -5.77
CA ILE A 13 4.39 -37.38 -4.75
C ILE A 13 5.27 -36.40 -3.96
N VAL A 14 6.47 -36.84 -3.55
CA VAL A 14 7.43 -35.97 -2.83
C VAL A 14 7.78 -34.75 -3.68
N GLY A 15 8.02 -34.93 -4.98
CA GLY A 15 8.31 -33.83 -5.89
C GLY A 15 7.16 -32.82 -6.02
N ILE A 16 5.92 -33.29 -6.04
CA ILE A 16 4.73 -32.42 -6.09
C ILE A 16 4.58 -31.64 -4.78
N VAL A 17 4.76 -32.30 -3.63
CA VAL A 17 4.64 -31.67 -2.32
C VAL A 17 5.70 -30.59 -2.12
N THR A 18 6.96 -30.84 -2.50
CA THR A 18 8.00 -29.80 -2.43
C THR A 18 7.71 -28.62 -3.36
N LEU A 19 7.21 -28.87 -4.57
CA LEU A 19 6.81 -27.79 -5.49
C LEU A 19 5.67 -26.94 -4.91
N LEU A 20 4.67 -27.57 -4.30
CA LEU A 20 3.56 -26.86 -3.66
C LEU A 20 4.04 -26.02 -2.47
N ILE A 21 4.94 -26.55 -1.64
CA ILE A 21 5.53 -25.80 -0.53
C ILE A 21 6.29 -24.58 -1.05
N ILE A 22 7.13 -24.76 -2.08
CA ILE A 22 7.88 -23.66 -2.70
C ILE A 22 6.90 -22.62 -3.26
N PHE A 23 5.85 -23.03 -3.96
CA PHE A 23 4.84 -22.13 -4.51
C PHE A 23 4.12 -21.32 -3.42
N ILE A 24 3.73 -21.96 -2.31
CA ILE A 24 3.11 -21.27 -1.18
C ILE A 24 4.08 -20.27 -0.55
N VAL A 25 5.34 -20.65 -0.35
CA VAL A 25 6.37 -19.75 0.20
C VAL A 25 6.57 -18.53 -0.71
N VAL A 26 6.63 -18.73 -2.02
CA VAL A 26 6.73 -17.64 -3.00
C VAL A 26 5.50 -16.74 -2.94
N LEU A 27 4.29 -17.30 -2.91
CA LEU A 27 3.06 -16.50 -2.78
C LEU A 27 3.05 -15.69 -1.50
N VAL A 28 3.34 -16.29 -0.34
CA VAL A 28 3.42 -15.59 0.94
C VAL A 28 4.46 -14.48 0.89
N PHE A 29 5.65 -14.75 0.34
CA PHE A 29 6.69 -13.74 0.18
C PHE A 29 6.23 -12.58 -0.71
N LEU A 30 5.53 -12.86 -1.81
CA LEU A 30 4.95 -11.81 -2.67
C LEU A 30 3.86 -11.01 -1.94
N PHE A 31 2.97 -11.66 -1.19
CA PHE A 31 1.94 -11.00 -0.39
C PHE A 31 2.53 -10.09 0.69
N LEU A 32 3.60 -10.52 1.35
CA LEU A 32 4.31 -9.71 2.36
C LEU A 32 4.99 -8.47 1.76
N ARG A 33 5.14 -8.38 0.44
CA ARG A 33 5.71 -7.22 -0.27
C ARG A 33 4.64 -6.25 -0.79
N ILE A 34 3.36 -6.52 -0.57
CA ILE A 34 2.29 -5.61 -0.99
C ILE A 34 2.21 -4.47 0.03
N GLU A 35 2.69 -3.28 -0.34
CA GLU A 35 2.39 -2.04 0.38
C GLU A 35 0.99 -1.56 -0.01
N ILE A 36 0.06 -1.56 0.95
CA ILE A 36 -1.25 -0.95 0.75
C ILE A 36 -1.07 0.56 0.88
N LYS A 37 -1.01 1.26 -0.26
CA LYS A 37 -0.97 2.72 -0.29
C LYS A 37 -2.39 3.25 -0.10
N VAL A 38 -2.68 3.81 1.07
CA VAL A 38 -3.95 4.54 1.31
C VAL A 38 -3.93 5.80 0.44
N GLU A 39 -5.00 5.99 -0.33
CA GLU A 39 -5.15 7.15 -1.20
C GLU A 39 -5.60 8.35 -0.36
N ILE A 40 -4.70 9.31 -0.18
CA ILE A 40 -4.93 10.52 0.60
C ILE A 40 -5.30 11.64 -0.37
N ASN A 41 -6.52 12.16 -0.23
CA ASN A 41 -7.08 13.14 -1.17
C ASN A 41 -7.05 14.58 -0.64
N ASN A 42 -6.95 14.77 0.67
CA ASN A 42 -6.99 16.08 1.31
C ASN A 42 -6.21 16.08 2.64
N PHE A 43 -6.06 17.28 3.23
CA PHE A 43 -5.42 17.47 4.52
C PHE A 43 -6.07 16.64 5.63
N GLU A 44 -7.41 16.57 5.67
CA GLU A 44 -8.15 15.86 6.72
C GLU A 44 -7.88 14.34 6.69
N ASP A 45 -7.85 13.75 5.50
CA ASP A 45 -7.49 12.34 5.31
C ASP A 45 -6.04 12.08 5.71
N CYS A 46 -5.13 13.00 5.37
CA CYS A 46 -3.72 12.91 5.74
C CYS A 46 -3.53 12.88 7.27
N VAL A 47 -4.27 13.72 7.99
CA VAL A 47 -4.24 13.80 9.46
C VAL A 47 -4.87 12.57 10.11
N LYS A 48 -5.99 12.07 9.58
CA LYS A 48 -6.65 10.84 10.08
C LYS A 48 -5.75 9.62 9.98
N ASP A 49 -4.92 9.56 8.95
CA ASP A 49 -3.92 8.51 8.75
C ASP A 49 -2.70 8.64 9.69
N GLY A 50 -2.65 9.67 10.54
CA GLY A 50 -1.59 9.86 11.54
C GLY A 50 -0.25 10.33 10.96
N ASN A 51 -0.28 10.94 9.76
CA ASN A 51 0.92 11.45 9.12
C ASN A 51 1.48 12.70 9.81
N LEU A 52 2.72 13.07 9.47
CA LEU A 52 3.40 14.23 10.05
C LEU A 52 2.69 15.53 9.68
N ILE A 53 2.30 16.28 10.70
CA ILE A 53 1.74 17.63 10.57
C ILE A 53 2.85 18.64 10.81
N ILE A 54 2.94 19.63 9.93
CA ILE A 54 3.81 20.79 10.05
C ILE A 54 2.98 21.92 10.64
N GLU A 55 3.40 22.43 11.80
CA GLU A 55 2.76 23.53 12.53
C GLU A 55 3.05 24.91 11.89
N SER A 56 3.01 25.01 10.56
CA SER A 56 2.98 26.27 9.83
C SER A 56 1.53 26.67 9.57
N TYR A 57 1.27 27.96 9.30
CA TYR A 57 -0.04 28.40 8.81
C TYR A 57 0.03 28.76 7.31
N PRO A 58 -0.87 28.24 6.46
CA PRO A 58 -1.86 27.20 6.76
C PRO A 58 -1.20 25.86 7.14
N ARG A 59 -1.92 25.01 7.91
CA ARG A 59 -1.39 23.72 8.36
C ARG A 59 -1.09 22.84 7.16
N GLN A 60 -0.01 22.07 7.26
CA GLN A 60 0.40 21.16 6.20
C GLN A 60 0.58 19.76 6.76
N CYS A 61 0.19 18.74 6.00
CA CYS A 61 0.36 17.34 6.34
C CYS A 61 1.14 16.63 5.23
N ARG A 62 2.14 15.82 5.60
CA ARG A 62 3.03 15.16 4.63
C ARG A 62 2.84 13.65 4.64
N ALA A 63 2.45 13.08 3.51
CA ALA A 63 2.27 11.65 3.35
C ALA A 63 2.75 11.18 1.97
N ASN A 64 3.37 9.99 1.89
CA ASN A 64 3.78 9.39 0.62
C ASN A 64 4.63 10.29 -0.31
N GLY A 65 5.40 11.22 0.26
CA GLY A 65 6.20 12.19 -0.48
C GLY A 65 5.42 13.41 -1.02
N GLN A 66 4.12 13.49 -0.77
CA GLN A 66 3.24 14.62 -1.11
C GLN A 66 2.91 15.45 0.13
N THR A 67 2.61 16.73 -0.09
CA THR A 67 2.19 17.66 0.97
C THR A 67 0.76 18.12 0.69
N TYR A 68 -0.10 17.98 1.69
CA TYR A 68 -1.49 18.39 1.68
C TYR A 68 -1.63 19.62 2.56
N VAL A 69 -2.17 20.71 2.02
CA VAL A 69 -2.34 21.98 2.73
C VAL A 69 -3.80 22.10 3.17
N GLU A 70 -4.01 22.59 4.38
CA GLU A 70 -5.34 22.92 4.89
C GLU A 70 -5.97 24.04 4.06
N VAL A 71 -7.14 23.76 3.47
CA VAL A 71 -7.90 24.75 2.70
C VAL A 71 -8.82 25.51 3.65
N LEU A 72 -8.61 26.81 3.76
CA LEU A 72 -9.40 27.69 4.60
C LEU A 72 -10.48 28.39 3.78
N GLU A 73 -11.73 28.36 4.24
CA GLU A 73 -12.87 28.99 3.53
C GLU A 73 -12.70 30.50 3.29
N GLN A 74 -11.88 31.17 4.11
CA GLN A 74 -11.57 32.60 3.96
C GLN A 74 -10.67 32.88 2.74
N GLU A 75 -9.77 31.96 2.36
CA GLU A 75 -8.94 32.12 1.16
C GLU A 75 -9.75 31.93 -0.12
N LEU A 76 -10.72 31.01 -0.12
CA LEU A 76 -11.65 30.82 -1.25
C LEU A 76 -12.44 32.10 -1.58
N LYS A 77 -12.72 32.93 -0.57
CA LYS A 77 -13.37 34.24 -0.71
C LYS A 77 -12.41 35.34 -1.17
N LEU A 78 -11.14 35.26 -0.80
CA LEU A 78 -10.15 36.30 -1.15
C LEU A 78 -9.67 36.15 -2.60
N ASP A 79 -9.58 34.93 -3.12
CA ASP A 79 -9.23 34.67 -4.53
C ASP A 79 -10.31 35.21 -5.49
N GLN A 80 -11.58 35.17 -5.09
CA GLN A 80 -12.67 35.84 -5.82
C GLN A 80 -12.63 37.37 -5.70
N LEU A 81 -11.95 37.93 -4.69
CA LEU A 81 -11.82 39.36 -4.46
C LEU A 81 -10.58 39.96 -5.14
N MET A 82 -9.61 39.13 -5.55
CA MET A 82 -8.38 39.55 -6.25
C MET A 82 -8.56 39.77 -7.77
N LEU A 83 -9.79 39.93 -8.27
CA LEU A 83 -10.07 40.27 -9.68
C LEU A 83 -10.41 41.77 -9.90
N CYS A 84 -10.12 42.64 -8.93
CA CYS A 84 -10.43 44.09 -9.01
C CYS A 84 -9.27 45.03 -8.64
N LEU A 85 -8.01 44.62 -8.86
CA LEU A 85 -6.84 45.50 -8.79
C LEU A 85 -6.01 45.44 -10.07
#